data_AF-U7QXJ5-F1
#
_entry.id   AF-U7QXJ5-F1
#
_cell.length_a   1.000
_cell.length_b   1.000
_cell.length_c   1.000
_cell.angle_alpha   90.00
_cell.angle_beta   90.00
_cell.angle_gamma   90.00
#
_symmetry.space_group_name_H-M   'P 1'
#
loop_
_entity.id
_entity.type
_entity.pdbx_description
1 polymer ?
#
loop_
_entity_poly.entity_id
_entity_poly.type
_entity_poly.pdbx_seq_one_letter_code
_entity_poly.pdbx_strand_id
1 'polypeptide(L)'
;MTVRKDIKDDKLIYTEDLGWIDLGHASGHDSKMLWEQLITEKSSSPFMKGYFLVNYAQGMSKYIFKSSIHAQWMVKKGLPIEVKKSIAFSMMYCVSLEFEELQSNFVFSNITDSGFSCEDLISNLLGFYKSVQPRDYMSLIKPKSKDYAYKIWDYYGPVGKYKNKELRPWIFPDPEKYPNNAFPYKKNLPYYLNTIKPFSSYEKDIVISHVKPIASYEVKL
;
A
#
# COMPACT_ATOMS: atom_id res chain seq x y z
N MET A 1 -9.17 -9.89 -5.48
CA MET A 1 -10.25 -8.94 -5.19
C MET A 1 -10.91 -9.41 -3.92
N THR A 2 -10.98 -8.51 -2.96
CA THR A 2 -11.56 -8.73 -1.64
C THR A 2 -13.05 -9.02 -1.75
N VAL A 3 -13.51 -10.06 -1.08
CA VAL A 3 -14.91 -10.51 -1.08
C VAL A 3 -15.47 -10.51 0.34
N ARG A 4 -16.80 -10.51 0.48
CA ARG A 4 -17.48 -10.52 1.78
C ARG A 4 -16.98 -11.63 2.72
N LYS A 5 -16.62 -12.79 2.16
CA LYS A 5 -16.10 -13.95 2.92
C LYS A 5 -14.78 -13.62 3.63
N ASP A 6 -13.98 -12.68 3.11
CA ASP A 6 -12.71 -12.28 3.72
C ASP A 6 -12.90 -11.65 5.12
N ILE A 7 -14.11 -11.13 5.43
CA ILE A 7 -14.47 -10.70 6.79
C ILE A 7 -14.58 -11.91 7.74
N LYS A 8 -15.16 -13.02 7.26
CA LYS A 8 -15.27 -14.26 8.03
C LYS A 8 -13.89 -14.82 8.34
N ASP A 9 -13.04 -14.83 7.31
CA ASP A 9 -11.72 -15.44 7.30
C ASP A 9 -10.63 -14.56 7.94
N ASP A 10 -11.00 -13.43 8.56
CA ASP A 10 -10.07 -12.47 9.19
C ASP A 10 -8.99 -11.96 8.23
N LYS A 11 -9.35 -11.80 6.95
CA LYS A 11 -8.48 -11.20 5.92
C LYS A 11 -8.83 -9.75 5.66
N LEU A 12 -10.10 -9.38 5.82
CA LEU A 12 -10.60 -8.02 5.70
C LEU A 12 -11.24 -7.61 7.02
N ILE A 13 -10.79 -6.50 7.60
CA ILE A 13 -11.37 -5.93 8.81
C ILE A 13 -11.84 -4.50 8.59
N TYR A 14 -12.78 -4.04 9.41
CA TYR A 14 -13.18 -2.65 9.46
C TYR A 14 -12.63 -1.98 10.73
N THR A 15 -12.16 -0.74 10.60
CA THR A 15 -11.49 0.00 11.67
C THR A 15 -12.07 1.40 11.78
N GLU A 16 -12.01 1.99 12.98
CA GLU A 16 -12.53 3.34 13.20
C GLU A 16 -11.72 4.41 12.48
N ASP A 17 -10.39 4.30 12.53
CA ASP A 17 -9.51 5.37 12.05
C ASP A 17 -9.14 5.26 10.57
N LEU A 18 -9.19 4.05 9.99
CA LEU A 18 -8.76 3.80 8.61
C LEU A 18 -9.83 3.17 7.70
N GLY A 19 -11.00 2.82 8.22
CA GLY A 19 -12.03 2.11 7.46
C GLY A 19 -11.60 0.66 7.17
N TRP A 20 -11.77 0.21 5.92
CA TRP A 20 -11.42 -1.14 5.49
C TRP A 20 -9.90 -1.35 5.43
N ILE A 21 -9.43 -2.49 5.93
CA ILE A 21 -8.03 -2.92 5.91
C ILE A 21 -7.95 -4.38 5.48
N ASP A 22 -7.18 -4.64 4.42
CA ASP A 22 -6.74 -5.98 4.05
C ASP A 22 -5.50 -6.36 4.87
N LEU A 23 -5.59 -7.44 5.64
CA LEU A 23 -4.54 -7.88 6.55
C LEU A 23 -3.38 -8.59 5.84
N GLY A 24 -3.60 -9.09 4.62
CA GLY A 24 -2.54 -9.58 3.74
C GLY A 24 -1.63 -8.44 3.29
N HIS A 25 -2.22 -7.36 2.77
CA HIS A 25 -1.51 -6.13 2.41
C HIS A 25 -0.87 -5.47 3.65
N ALA A 26 -1.61 -5.38 4.77
CA ALA A 26 -1.10 -4.82 6.02
C ALA A 26 -0.10 -5.73 6.76
N SER A 27 0.26 -6.89 6.22
CA SER A 27 1.35 -7.72 6.77
C SER A 27 2.70 -7.02 6.67
N GLY A 28 2.91 -6.19 5.63
CA GLY A 28 4.11 -5.39 5.44
C GLY A 28 5.36 -6.18 5.02
N HIS A 29 5.20 -7.42 4.52
CA HIS A 29 6.33 -8.27 4.14
C HIS A 29 7.24 -7.62 3.08
N ASP A 30 6.64 -7.09 2.02
CA ASP A 30 7.34 -6.36 0.95
C ASP A 30 8.08 -5.12 1.48
N SER A 31 7.44 -4.37 2.36
CA SER A 31 7.99 -3.18 3.01
C SER A 31 9.13 -3.53 3.96
N LYS A 32 9.07 -4.69 4.62
CA LYS A 32 10.15 -5.21 5.47
C LYS A 32 11.38 -5.52 4.62
N MET A 33 11.21 -6.19 3.49
CA MET A 33 12.32 -6.48 2.56
C MET A 33 12.92 -5.20 1.96
N LEU A 34 12.08 -4.21 1.63
CA LEU A 34 12.54 -2.88 1.22
C LEU A 34 13.38 -2.21 2.33
N TRP A 35 12.87 -2.23 3.55
CA TRP A 35 13.54 -1.62 4.69
C TRP A 35 14.88 -2.29 5.00
N GLU A 36 14.94 -3.63 4.93
CA GLU A 36 16.16 -4.41 5.12
C GLU A 36 17.27 -4.04 4.12
N GLN A 37 16.92 -3.78 2.85
CA GLN A 37 17.90 -3.31 1.86
C GLN A 37 18.49 -1.95 2.26
N LEU A 38 17.66 -1.02 2.71
CA LEU A 38 18.08 0.34 3.08
C LEU A 38 18.91 0.39 4.37
N ILE A 39 18.59 -0.44 5.36
CA ILE A 39 19.35 -0.47 6.62
C ILE A 39 20.67 -1.23 6.49
N THR A 40 20.70 -2.30 5.70
CA THR A 40 21.91 -3.13 5.59
C THR A 40 22.90 -2.63 4.55
N GLU A 41 22.45 -1.90 3.52
CA GLU A 41 23.29 -1.36 2.43
C GLU A 41 24.20 -2.41 1.77
N LYS A 42 23.80 -3.68 1.81
CA LYS A 42 24.63 -4.83 1.43
C LYS A 42 24.89 -4.91 -0.08
N SER A 43 23.90 -4.52 -0.89
CA SER A 43 24.11 -4.42 -2.33
C SER A 43 25.18 -3.34 -2.59
N SER A 44 26.01 -3.55 -3.61
CA SER A 44 26.87 -2.48 -4.12
C SER A 44 26.37 -2.15 -5.52
N SER A 45 26.31 -0.85 -5.83
CA SER A 45 26.01 -0.45 -7.21
C SER A 45 27.23 -0.76 -8.09
N PRO A 46 27.07 -1.51 -9.20
CA PRO A 46 28.14 -1.67 -10.17
C PRO A 46 28.39 -0.38 -10.97
N PHE A 47 27.48 0.60 -10.89
CA PHE A 47 27.50 1.81 -11.70
C PHE A 47 28.16 2.99 -10.98
N MET A 48 28.12 3.06 -9.65
CA MET A 48 28.64 4.20 -8.90
C MET A 48 29.16 3.80 -7.51
N LYS A 49 30.44 4.12 -7.25
CA LYS A 49 31.07 3.90 -5.94
C LYS A 49 30.38 4.75 -4.87
N GLY A 50 30.14 4.16 -3.70
CA GLY A 50 29.46 4.84 -2.59
C GLY A 50 27.92 4.76 -2.64
N TYR A 51 27.36 4.03 -3.61
CA TYR A 51 25.93 3.79 -3.74
C TYR A 51 25.60 2.30 -3.70
N PHE A 52 24.32 2.00 -3.47
CA PHE A 52 23.75 0.66 -3.51
C PHE A 52 22.41 0.65 -4.21
N LEU A 53 22.02 -0.51 -4.75
CA LEU A 53 20.74 -0.69 -5.43
C LEU A 53 19.67 -1.14 -4.44
N VAL A 54 18.54 -0.46 -4.47
CA VAL A 54 17.34 -0.78 -3.69
C VAL A 54 16.23 -1.13 -4.65
N ASN A 55 15.62 -2.29 -4.45
CA ASN A 55 14.55 -2.80 -5.30
C ASN A 55 13.26 -2.87 -4.50
N TYR A 56 12.16 -2.50 -5.14
CA TYR A 56 10.82 -2.68 -4.60
C TYR A 56 9.88 -3.12 -5.72
N ALA A 57 9.04 -4.12 -5.44
CA ALA A 57 8.02 -4.56 -6.38
C ALA A 57 6.71 -4.85 -5.66
N GLN A 58 5.62 -4.58 -6.38
CA GLN A 58 4.29 -5.05 -6.03
C GLN A 58 3.71 -5.78 -7.23
N GLY A 59 3.01 -6.88 -6.97
CA GLY A 59 2.53 -7.76 -8.02
C GLY A 59 1.25 -8.49 -7.64
N MET A 60 0.54 -8.95 -8.66
CA MET A 60 -0.59 -9.86 -8.55
C MET A 60 -0.35 -11.06 -9.45
N SER A 61 -0.70 -12.25 -8.93
CA SER A 61 -0.81 -13.47 -9.72
C SER A 61 -2.29 -13.86 -9.76
N LYS A 62 -2.88 -13.94 -10.95
CA LYS A 62 -4.25 -14.45 -11.14
C LYS A 62 -4.24 -15.49 -12.26
N TYR A 63 -4.55 -16.74 -11.90
CA TYR A 63 -4.47 -17.89 -12.80
C TYR A 63 -3.08 -18.00 -13.46
N ILE A 64 -3.02 -17.99 -14.79
CA ILE A 64 -1.77 -18.07 -15.58
C ILE A 64 -1.08 -16.71 -15.76
N PHE A 65 -1.72 -15.59 -15.39
CA PHE A 65 -1.16 -14.25 -15.59
C PHE A 65 -0.54 -13.73 -14.31
N LYS A 66 0.69 -13.22 -14.42
CA LYS A 66 1.32 -12.41 -13.39
C LYS A 66 1.58 -11.02 -13.93
N SER A 67 1.23 -10.01 -13.16
CA SER A 67 1.63 -8.63 -13.40
C SER A 67 2.36 -8.10 -12.18
N SER A 68 3.40 -7.32 -12.41
CA SER A 68 4.07 -6.59 -11.33
C SER A 68 4.58 -5.23 -11.81
N ILE A 69 4.61 -4.29 -10.88
CA ILE A 69 5.40 -3.08 -10.99
C ILE A 69 6.67 -3.28 -10.19
N HIS A 70 7.80 -2.90 -10.77
CA HIS A 70 9.10 -2.90 -10.12
C HIS A 70 9.77 -1.52 -10.23
N ALA A 71 10.32 -1.05 -9.11
CA ALA A 71 11.17 0.13 -9.04
C ALA A 71 12.56 -0.26 -8.52
N GLN A 72 13.60 0.27 -9.17
CA GLN A 72 14.98 0.14 -8.71
C GLN A 72 15.61 1.52 -8.57
N TRP A 73 16.04 1.86 -7.36
CA TRP A 73 16.67 3.12 -7.05
C TRP A 73 18.11 2.91 -6.63
N MET A 74 19.00 3.81 -7.05
CA MET A 74 20.37 3.84 -6.56
C MET A 74 20.47 4.87 -5.42
N VAL A 75 20.86 4.41 -4.23
CA VAL A 75 20.84 5.20 -3.00
C VAL A 75 22.25 5.35 -2.45
N LYS A 76 22.62 6.55 -2.01
CA LYS A 76 23.92 6.84 -1.39
C LYS A 76 24.06 6.08 -0.06
N LYS A 77 25.25 5.55 0.22
CA LYS A 77 25.55 4.87 1.48
C LYS A 77 25.65 5.83 2.66
N GLY A 78 25.36 5.34 3.86
CA GLY A 78 25.55 6.08 5.11
C GLY A 78 24.53 7.19 5.38
N LEU A 79 23.37 7.17 4.70
CA LEU A 79 22.32 8.17 4.92
C LEU A 79 21.69 8.06 6.33
N PRO A 80 21.25 9.18 6.93
CA PRO A 80 20.50 9.15 8.18
C PRO A 80 19.26 8.27 8.10
N ILE A 81 18.90 7.63 9.22
CA ILE A 81 17.77 6.68 9.26
C ILE A 81 16.45 7.32 8.79
N GLU A 82 16.18 8.58 9.16
CA GLU A 82 14.97 9.29 8.76
C GLU A 82 14.91 9.54 7.24
N VAL A 83 16.06 9.83 6.62
CA VAL A 83 16.16 9.94 5.15
C VAL A 83 15.84 8.60 4.50
N LYS A 84 16.39 7.50 5.02
CA LYS A 84 16.08 6.15 4.52
C LYS A 84 14.59 5.81 4.66
N LYS A 85 13.95 6.18 5.77
CA LYS A 85 12.49 6.00 5.95
C LYS A 85 11.71 6.74 4.89
N SER A 86 12.06 8.01 4.62
CA SER A 86 11.44 8.80 3.57
C SER A 86 11.64 8.21 2.17
N ILE A 87 12.84 7.68 1.88
CA ILE A 87 13.13 6.99 0.61
C ILE A 87 12.26 5.74 0.47
N ALA A 88 12.22 4.90 1.52
CA ALA A 88 11.39 3.70 1.56
C ALA A 88 9.91 4.05 1.33
N PHE A 89 9.43 5.10 1.98
CA PHE A 89 8.06 5.59 1.85
C PHE A 89 7.75 5.99 0.41
N SER A 90 8.63 6.78 -0.22
CA SER A 90 8.43 7.21 -1.61
C SER A 90 8.46 6.04 -2.58
N MET A 91 9.36 5.06 -2.41
CA MET A 91 9.38 3.86 -3.25
C MET A 91 8.08 3.07 -3.14
N MET A 92 7.62 2.82 -1.91
CA MET A 92 6.35 2.12 -1.67
C MET A 92 5.17 2.86 -2.30
N TYR A 93 5.09 4.17 -2.03
CA TYR A 93 3.98 4.98 -2.50
C TYR A 93 3.93 5.09 -4.03
N CYS A 94 5.06 5.39 -4.68
CA CYS A 94 5.13 5.48 -6.14
C CYS A 94 4.76 4.16 -6.80
N VAL A 95 5.29 3.03 -6.31
CA VAL A 95 4.97 1.71 -6.86
C VAL A 95 3.50 1.33 -6.65
N SER A 96 2.90 1.66 -5.51
CA SER A 96 1.46 1.42 -5.28
C SER A 96 0.58 2.19 -6.26
N LEU A 97 0.90 3.46 -6.55
CA LEU A 97 0.14 4.27 -7.51
C LEU A 97 0.26 3.74 -8.95
N GLU A 98 1.46 3.38 -9.38
CA GLU A 98 1.70 2.82 -10.72
C GLU A 98 1.07 1.43 -10.86
N PHE A 99 1.07 0.63 -9.80
CA PHE A 99 0.43 -0.68 -9.80
C PHE A 99 -1.09 -0.58 -9.96
N GLU A 100 -1.71 0.41 -9.32
CA GLU A 100 -3.12 0.74 -9.55
C GLU A 100 -3.38 1.16 -11.00
N GLU A 101 -2.52 2.01 -11.58
CA GLU A 101 -2.64 2.42 -12.98
C GLU A 101 -2.56 1.21 -13.92
N LEU A 102 -1.61 0.29 -13.71
CA LEU A 102 -1.55 -0.96 -14.48
C LEU A 102 -2.80 -1.82 -14.33
N GLN A 103 -3.33 -1.97 -13.11
CA GLN A 103 -4.54 -2.76 -12.90
C GLN A 103 -5.76 -2.12 -13.54
N SER A 104 -5.81 -0.80 -13.62
CA SER A 104 -6.87 -0.08 -14.35
C SER A 104 -6.73 -0.19 -15.87
N ASN A 105 -5.49 -0.30 -16.38
CA ASN A 105 -5.17 -0.36 -17.81
C ASN A 105 -5.05 -1.78 -18.37
N PHE A 106 -5.06 -2.83 -17.54
CA PHE A 106 -4.92 -4.20 -18.02
C PHE A 106 -6.02 -4.52 -19.03
N VAL A 107 -5.61 -5.10 -20.17
CA VAL A 107 -6.30 -5.19 -21.48
C VAL A 107 -7.70 -5.85 -21.46
N PHE A 108 -8.23 -6.20 -20.29
CA PHE A 108 -9.63 -6.57 -20.11
C PHE A 108 -10.20 -6.08 -18.76
N SER A 109 -10.32 -4.77 -18.57
CA SER A 109 -11.30 -4.21 -17.61
C SER A 109 -12.74 -4.74 -17.87
N ASN A 110 -13.00 -5.28 -19.07
CA ASN A 110 -14.22 -6.01 -19.44
C ASN A 110 -14.30 -7.48 -18.95
N ILE A 111 -13.21 -8.09 -18.45
CA ILE A 111 -13.20 -9.49 -17.93
C ILE A 111 -13.05 -9.51 -16.40
N THR A 112 -12.48 -8.47 -15.79
CA THR A 112 -12.24 -8.44 -14.34
C THR A 112 -12.49 -7.06 -13.74
N ASP A 113 -13.33 -6.95 -12.71
CA ASP A 113 -13.56 -5.74 -11.89
C ASP A 113 -12.35 -5.41 -10.97
N SER A 114 -11.13 -5.79 -11.36
CA SER A 114 -9.93 -5.85 -10.50
C SER A 114 -9.05 -4.60 -10.55
N GLY A 115 -9.66 -3.42 -10.41
CA GLY A 115 -8.91 -2.20 -10.11
C GLY A 115 -8.62 -2.09 -8.61
N PHE A 116 -7.51 -1.44 -8.24
CA PHE A 116 -7.08 -1.14 -6.87
C PHE A 116 -8.22 -0.62 -5.99
N SER A 117 -8.49 -1.29 -4.88
CA SER A 117 -9.66 -1.08 -4.02
C SER A 117 -9.37 -0.02 -2.94
N CYS A 118 -10.41 0.44 -2.24
CA CYS A 118 -10.28 1.56 -1.32
C CYS A 118 -9.31 1.32 -0.15
N GLU A 119 -9.12 0.06 0.22
CA GLU A 119 -8.29 -0.41 1.31
C GLU A 119 -6.82 -0.60 0.91
N ASP A 120 -6.51 -0.82 -0.37
CA ASP A 120 -5.20 -1.36 -0.79
C ASP A 120 -4.03 -0.45 -0.38
N LEU A 121 -4.06 0.83 -0.77
CA LEU A 121 -3.00 1.79 -0.43
C LEU A 121 -2.88 2.02 1.07
N ILE A 122 -4.00 2.08 1.78
CA ILE A 122 -4.01 2.31 3.23
C ILE A 122 -3.50 1.06 3.98
N SER A 123 -3.78 -0.13 3.47
CA SER A 123 -3.29 -1.40 3.99
C SER A 123 -1.79 -1.54 3.76
N ASN A 124 -1.31 -1.23 2.56
CA ASN A 124 0.12 -1.16 2.25
C ASN A 124 0.85 -0.15 3.15
N LEU A 125 0.25 1.04 3.36
CA LEU A 125 0.78 2.05 4.28
C LEU A 125 0.88 1.53 5.71
N LEU A 126 -0.15 0.85 6.21
CA LEU A 126 -0.14 0.25 7.55
C LEU A 126 0.96 -0.81 7.67
N GLY A 127 1.10 -1.68 6.66
CA GLY A 127 2.19 -2.66 6.55
C GLY A 127 3.57 -2.01 6.55
N PHE A 128 3.73 -0.92 5.79
CA PHE A 128 4.95 -0.12 5.76
C PHE A 128 5.33 0.41 7.14
N TYR A 129 4.40 1.03 7.85
CA TYR A 129 4.65 1.57 9.19
C TYR A 129 4.99 0.47 10.20
N LYS A 130 4.34 -0.70 10.13
CA LYS A 130 4.69 -1.87 10.97
C LYS A 130 6.15 -2.33 10.73
N SER A 131 6.62 -2.26 9.49
CA SER A 131 7.96 -2.71 9.11
C SER A 131 9.06 -1.69 9.43
N VAL A 132 8.80 -0.41 9.18
CA VAL A 132 9.81 0.67 9.30
C VAL A 132 9.84 1.30 10.68
N GLN A 133 8.71 1.31 11.39
CA GLN A 133 8.59 1.84 12.74
C GLN A 133 7.73 0.91 13.60
N PRO A 134 8.26 -0.27 14.01
CA PRO A 134 7.47 -1.30 14.68
C PRO A 134 6.80 -0.81 15.96
N ARG A 135 5.46 -0.92 16.00
CA ARG A 135 4.58 -0.57 17.14
C ARG A 135 3.32 -1.44 17.05
N ASP A 136 2.53 -1.47 18.11
CA ASP A 136 1.20 -2.10 18.07
C ASP A 136 0.19 -1.22 17.32
N TYR A 137 0.28 -1.21 15.99
CA TYR A 137 -0.66 -0.46 15.17
C TYR A 137 -2.08 -1.05 15.19
N MET A 138 -2.25 -2.34 15.51
CA MET A 138 -3.57 -2.96 15.57
C MET A 138 -4.42 -2.35 16.68
N SER A 139 -3.82 -2.08 17.84
CA SER A 139 -4.50 -1.34 18.90
C SER A 139 -4.79 0.12 18.52
N LEU A 140 -3.91 0.76 17.74
CA LEU A 140 -4.05 2.17 17.35
C LEU A 140 -5.20 2.40 16.34
N ILE A 141 -5.39 1.50 15.38
CA ILE A 141 -6.41 1.66 14.32
C ILE A 141 -7.84 1.40 14.80
N LYS A 142 -8.00 0.84 16.01
CA LYS A 142 -9.28 0.51 16.66
C LYS A 142 -10.19 -0.35 15.76
N PRO A 143 -9.88 -1.66 15.60
CA PRO A 143 -10.72 -2.59 14.89
C PRO A 143 -12.13 -2.63 15.47
N LYS A 144 -13.14 -2.72 14.61
CA LYS A 144 -14.53 -2.97 14.99
C LYS A 144 -14.81 -4.48 14.97
N SER A 145 -15.95 -4.88 15.54
CA SER A 145 -16.40 -6.28 15.50
C SER A 145 -16.69 -6.74 14.07
N LYS A 146 -16.68 -8.06 13.85
CA LYS A 146 -17.09 -8.66 12.56
C LYS A 146 -18.52 -8.29 12.20
N ASP A 147 -19.43 -8.26 13.18
CA ASP A 147 -20.83 -7.88 12.94
C ASP A 147 -20.93 -6.44 12.42
N TYR A 148 -20.13 -5.52 12.98
CA TYR A 148 -20.04 -4.16 12.47
C TYR A 148 -19.47 -4.12 11.04
N ALA A 149 -18.40 -4.89 10.77
CA ALA A 149 -17.85 -5.00 9.43
C ALA A 149 -18.89 -5.52 8.42
N TYR A 150 -19.62 -6.59 8.76
CA TYR A 150 -20.72 -7.09 7.91
C TYR A 150 -21.80 -6.04 7.70
N LYS A 151 -22.19 -5.31 8.74
CA LYS A 151 -23.16 -4.21 8.61
C LYS A 151 -22.71 -3.17 7.59
N ILE A 152 -21.46 -2.73 7.65
CA ILE A 152 -20.89 -1.79 6.67
C ILE A 152 -20.88 -2.43 5.28
N TRP A 153 -20.40 -3.66 5.14
CA TRP A 153 -20.35 -4.34 3.84
C TRP A 153 -21.74 -4.48 3.21
N ASP A 154 -22.73 -4.93 3.98
CA ASP A 154 -24.07 -5.24 3.49
C ASP A 154 -24.83 -3.98 3.07
N TYR A 155 -24.52 -2.83 3.69
CA TYR A 155 -25.11 -1.55 3.32
C TYR A 155 -24.40 -0.89 2.13
N TYR A 156 -23.07 -0.80 2.15
CA TYR A 156 -22.29 -0.04 1.17
C TYR A 156 -21.83 -0.85 -0.04
N GLY A 157 -21.88 -2.18 0.06
CA GLY A 157 -21.42 -3.11 -0.96
C GLY A 157 -19.91 -3.38 -0.93
N PRO A 158 -19.41 -4.06 -1.98
CA PRO A 158 -18.01 -4.46 -2.06
C PRO A 158 -17.04 -3.28 -2.02
N VAL A 159 -15.94 -3.44 -1.29
CA VAL A 159 -14.86 -2.44 -1.18
C VAL A 159 -14.26 -2.03 -2.52
N GLY A 160 -14.20 -2.96 -3.48
CA GLY A 160 -13.69 -2.72 -4.83
C GLY A 160 -14.48 -1.67 -5.63
N LYS A 161 -15.73 -1.37 -5.24
CA LYS A 161 -16.54 -0.28 -5.82
C LYS A 161 -15.94 1.10 -5.54
N TYR A 162 -15.17 1.22 -4.47
CA TYR A 162 -14.56 2.46 -4.01
C TYR A 162 -13.08 2.44 -4.37
N LYS A 163 -12.59 3.45 -5.09
CA LYS A 163 -11.18 3.56 -5.51
C LYS A 163 -10.44 4.57 -4.64
N ASN A 164 -9.16 4.35 -4.37
CA ASN A 164 -8.39 5.25 -3.53
C ASN A 164 -6.90 5.35 -3.90
N LYS A 165 -6.56 6.44 -4.59
CA LYS A 165 -5.19 6.87 -4.93
C LYS A 165 -4.56 7.81 -3.90
N GLU A 166 -5.31 8.16 -2.85
CA GLU A 166 -4.91 9.15 -1.87
C GLU A 166 -4.52 8.48 -0.55
N LEU A 167 -3.53 9.06 0.14
CA LEU A 167 -3.21 8.75 1.53
C LEU A 167 -4.27 9.32 2.48
N ARG A 168 -5.54 8.99 2.21
CA ARG A 168 -6.73 9.41 2.93
C ARG A 168 -7.71 8.24 2.97
N PRO A 169 -7.91 7.58 4.11
CA PRO A 169 -8.80 6.44 4.20
C PRO A 169 -10.25 6.81 3.91
N TRP A 170 -10.97 5.89 3.27
CA TRP A 170 -12.42 5.94 3.16
C TRP A 170 -13.05 5.50 4.49
N ILE A 171 -13.90 6.36 5.04
CA ILE A 171 -14.72 6.08 6.20
C ILE A 171 -16.17 5.91 5.74
N PHE A 172 -16.77 4.83 6.20
CA PHE A 172 -18.14 4.45 5.94
C PHE A 172 -18.95 4.66 7.23
N PRO A 173 -19.81 5.69 7.28
CA PRO A 173 -20.64 5.97 8.45
C PRO A 173 -21.52 4.78 8.84
N ASP A 174 -21.88 4.68 10.11
CA ASP A 174 -22.87 3.68 10.53
C ASP A 174 -24.26 4.02 9.93
N PRO A 175 -24.83 3.16 9.07
CA PRO A 175 -26.09 3.45 8.39
C PRO A 175 -27.30 3.48 9.33
N GLU A 176 -27.23 2.81 10.49
CA GLU A 176 -28.30 2.82 11.49
C GLU A 176 -28.27 4.10 12.33
N LYS A 177 -27.08 4.69 12.52
CA LYS A 177 -26.91 5.94 13.28
C LYS A 177 -27.25 7.17 12.45
N TYR A 178 -27.00 7.11 11.13
CA TYR A 178 -27.24 8.23 10.22
C TYR A 178 -28.21 7.84 9.09
N PRO A 179 -29.45 7.46 9.41
CA PRO A 179 -30.43 7.09 8.39
C PRO A 179 -30.64 8.29 7.47
N ASN A 180 -30.47 8.08 6.16
CA ASN A 180 -30.57 9.08 5.08
C ASN A 180 -29.37 10.03 4.85
N ASN A 181 -28.27 9.91 5.62
CA ASN A 181 -27.07 10.73 5.39
C ASN A 181 -25.74 9.97 5.60
N ALA A 182 -25.79 8.64 5.50
CA ALA A 182 -24.64 7.77 5.65
C ALA A 182 -23.85 7.70 4.33
N PHE A 183 -23.18 8.79 3.95
CA PHE A 183 -22.34 8.83 2.75
C PHE A 183 -20.88 8.55 3.10
N PRO A 184 -20.18 7.66 2.37
CA PRO A 184 -18.76 7.46 2.56
C PRO A 184 -17.99 8.76 2.33
N TYR A 185 -16.91 8.98 3.08
CA TYR A 185 -16.06 10.17 2.94
C TYR A 185 -14.59 9.87 3.24
N LYS A 186 -13.68 10.71 2.75
CA LYS A 186 -12.23 10.58 2.98
C LYS A 186 -11.77 11.36 4.20
N LYS A 187 -11.06 10.71 5.12
CA LYS A 187 -10.47 11.32 6.32
C LYS A 187 -8.96 11.56 6.11
N ASN A 188 -8.36 12.51 6.82
CA ASN A 188 -6.90 12.63 6.89
C ASN A 188 -6.31 11.46 7.68
N LEU A 189 -5.07 11.08 7.37
CA LEU A 189 -4.39 10.05 8.14
C LEU A 189 -4.26 10.44 9.63
N PRO A 190 -4.42 9.47 10.54
CA PRO A 190 -4.10 9.70 11.94
C PRO A 190 -2.62 10.03 12.10
N TYR A 191 -2.28 10.78 13.14
CA TYR A 191 -0.92 11.27 13.39
C TYR A 191 0.14 10.16 13.34
N TYR A 192 -0.17 8.98 13.89
CA TYR A 192 0.75 7.85 13.97
C TYR A 192 1.05 7.17 12.61
N LEU A 193 0.31 7.49 11.54
CA LEU A 193 0.61 7.10 10.15
C LEU A 193 1.01 8.29 9.27
N ASN A 194 1.34 9.43 9.87
CA ASN A 194 1.69 10.66 9.15
C ASN A 194 3.05 11.24 9.59
N THR A 195 3.88 10.45 10.27
CA THR A 195 5.18 10.89 10.81
C THR A 195 6.32 10.79 9.80
N ILE A 196 6.22 9.89 8.82
CA ILE A 196 7.19 9.75 7.73
C ILE A 196 6.65 10.48 6.51
N LYS A 197 7.43 11.41 5.96
CA LYS A 197 7.07 12.16 4.76
C LYS A 197 7.75 11.56 3.53
N PRO A 198 7.13 11.66 2.34
CA PRO A 198 7.82 11.33 1.10
C PRO A 198 9.16 12.02 1.03
N PHE A 199 10.16 11.31 0.55
CA PHE A 199 11.44 11.88 0.21
C PHE A 199 11.27 12.95 -0.88
N SER A 200 11.53 14.20 -0.52
CA SER A 200 11.58 15.35 -1.41
C SER A 200 13.01 15.90 -1.40
N SER A 201 13.90 15.31 -2.20
CA SER A 201 15.24 15.88 -2.39
C SER A 201 15.35 16.55 -3.75
N TYR A 202 15.77 17.81 -3.72
CA TYR A 202 16.23 18.56 -4.88
C TYR A 202 17.70 18.27 -5.20
N GLU A 203 18.40 17.53 -4.34
CA GLU A 203 19.80 17.15 -4.49
C GLU A 203 19.91 15.85 -5.29
N LYS A 204 20.59 15.94 -6.44
CA LYS A 204 20.76 14.86 -7.42
C LYS A 204 21.71 13.75 -6.97
N ASP A 205 22.33 13.84 -5.79
CA ASP A 205 23.36 12.92 -5.31
C ASP A 205 22.89 12.00 -4.15
N ILE A 206 21.67 12.16 -3.63
CA ILE A 206 21.18 11.28 -2.55
C ILE A 206 20.52 10.03 -3.12
N VAL A 207 19.67 10.22 -4.13
CA VAL A 207 18.97 9.15 -4.84
C VAL A 207 19.07 9.42 -6.34
N ILE A 208 19.55 8.44 -7.07
CA ILE A 208 19.46 8.40 -8.52
C ILE A 208 18.40 7.35 -8.85
N SER A 209 17.19 7.83 -9.13
CA SER A 209 16.08 6.96 -9.55
C SER A 209 16.21 6.69 -11.05
N HIS A 210 16.36 5.42 -11.44
CA HIS A 210 16.15 5.05 -12.83
C HIS A 210 14.65 4.87 -13.08
N VAL A 211 14.10 5.80 -13.88
CA VAL A 211 12.88 5.63 -14.69
C VAL A 211 11.58 5.40 -13.88
N LYS A 212 10.43 5.75 -14.48
CA LYS A 212 9.13 5.32 -13.98
C LYS A 212 9.17 3.82 -13.63
N PRO A 213 8.48 3.37 -12.56
CA PRO A 213 8.38 1.96 -12.25
C PRO A 213 7.99 1.14 -13.49
N ILE A 214 8.64 0.00 -13.69
CA ILE A 214 8.52 -0.80 -14.90
C ILE A 214 7.44 -1.85 -14.70
N ALA A 215 6.48 -1.90 -15.62
CA ALA A 215 5.50 -2.96 -15.72
C ALA A 215 6.11 -4.23 -16.31
N SER A 216 5.86 -5.37 -15.68
CA SER A 216 6.20 -6.68 -16.22
C SER A 216 4.97 -7.58 -16.26
N TYR A 217 4.86 -8.38 -17.33
CA TYR A 217 3.78 -9.34 -17.55
C TYR A 217 4.38 -10.71 -17.84
N GLU A 218 3.94 -11.74 -17.13
CA GLU A 218 4.28 -13.13 -17.42
C GLU A 218 3.02 -13.95 -17.67
N VAL A 219 3.07 -14.81 -18.69
CA VAL A 219 2.07 -15.85 -18.95
C VAL A 219 2.70 -17.19 -18.62
N LYS A 220 2.16 -17.89 -17.62
CA LYS A 220 2.49 -19.31 -17.39
C LYS A 220 1.83 -20.13 -18.50
N LEU A 221 2.64 -20.57 -19.46
CA LEU A 221 2.28 -21.59 -20.44
C LEU A 221 2.20 -22.98 -19.78
#